data_AF-A0A800C7S3-F1
#
_entry.id   AF-A0A800C7S3-F1
#
_cell.length_a   1.000
_cell.length_b   1.000
_cell.length_c   1.000
_cell.angle_alpha   90.00
_cell.angle_beta   90.00
_cell.angle_gamma   90.00
#
_symmetry.space_group_name_H-M   'P 1'
#
loop_
_entity.id
_entity.type
_entity.pdbx_description
1 polymer ?
#
loop_
_entity_poly.entity_id
_entity_poly.type
_entity_poly.pdbx_seq_one_letter_code
_entity_poly.pdbx_strand_id
1 'polypeptide(L)'
;MEITDLIWLEDVVEKIESKHHVTQTEVEEVFASKPKLKKMHRGRFRGEHVYRALGQTEAGRYLTVFFIYKRAGEALILSARDMDEKERKIMPGSKRQISQRDSLPENFGSLEEFWAFWDTHSTADYEDLMEDVDMRIDIRSSKVYCAVAKDLLAQLRTQARQQGVSTETLINLWLREKVAEATQNN
;
A
#
# COMPACT_ATOMS: atom_id res chain seq x y z
N MET A 1 -13.69 6.44 -10.97
CA MET A 1 -12.67 5.37 -10.81
C MET A 1 -13.13 4.45 -9.70
N GLU A 2 -12.74 3.17 -9.73
CA GLU A 2 -13.12 2.19 -8.71
C GLU A 2 -11.88 1.43 -8.23
N ILE A 3 -11.77 1.22 -6.92
CA ILE A 3 -10.74 0.36 -6.31
C ILE A 3 -11.42 -0.94 -5.86
N THR A 4 -11.00 -2.06 -6.46
CA THR A 4 -11.54 -3.40 -6.17
C THR A 4 -10.50 -4.34 -5.57
N ASP A 5 -9.22 -4.03 -5.70
CA ASP A 5 -8.15 -4.94 -5.31
C ASP A 5 -7.03 -4.18 -4.60
N LEU A 6 -6.49 -4.76 -3.53
CA LEU A 6 -5.27 -4.29 -2.90
C LEU A 6 -4.09 -5.15 -3.33
N ILE A 7 -3.00 -4.51 -3.72
CA ILE A 7 -1.73 -5.14 -4.05
C ILE A 7 -0.70 -4.73 -3.01
N TRP A 8 -0.02 -5.73 -2.47
CA TRP A 8 1.03 -5.59 -1.49
C TRP A 8 2.33 -6.16 -2.04
N LEU A 9 3.44 -5.53 -1.69
CA LEU A 9 4.78 -6.11 -1.84
C LEU A 9 5.24 -6.55 -0.45
N GLU A 10 5.93 -7.68 -0.36
CA GLU A 10 6.41 -8.21 0.92
C GLU A 10 7.22 -7.18 1.72
N ASP A 11 8.16 -6.50 1.08
CA ASP A 11 8.99 -5.46 1.72
C ASP A 11 8.13 -4.30 2.30
N VAL A 12 6.98 -4.00 1.68
CA VAL A 12 6.05 -2.99 2.19
C VAL A 12 5.33 -3.53 3.43
N VAL A 13 4.86 -4.78 3.39
CA VAL A 13 4.18 -5.44 4.53
C VAL A 13 5.13 -5.48 5.72
N GLU A 14 6.35 -6.00 5.55
CA GLU A 14 7.37 -6.08 6.59
C GLU A 14 7.67 -4.69 7.17
N LYS A 15 7.84 -3.68 6.31
CA LYS A 15 8.12 -2.31 6.76
C LYS A 15 7.00 -1.72 7.60
N ILE A 16 5.74 -1.86 7.19
CA ILE A 16 4.62 -1.24 7.93
C ILE A 16 4.36 -1.94 9.26
N GLU A 17 4.55 -3.26 9.31
CA GLU A 17 4.39 -4.03 10.54
C GLU A 17 5.51 -3.72 11.53
N SER A 18 6.77 -3.83 11.10
CA SER A 18 7.94 -3.65 11.98
C SER A 18 8.15 -2.20 12.43
N LYS A 19 7.96 -1.23 11.54
CA LYS A 19 8.26 0.19 11.82
C LYS A 19 7.05 0.94 12.36
N HIS A 20 5.87 0.66 11.83
CA HIS A 20 4.66 1.43 12.13
C HIS A 20 3.64 0.66 12.97
N HIS A 21 3.86 -0.63 13.22
CA HIS A 21 2.91 -1.49 13.92
C HIS A 21 1.52 -1.38 13.26
N VAL A 22 1.50 -1.31 11.93
CA VAL A 22 0.28 -1.28 11.12
C VAL A 22 0.20 -2.60 10.38
N THR A 23 -0.94 -3.26 10.52
CA THR A 23 -1.24 -4.52 9.82
C THR A 23 -1.91 -4.27 8.48
N GLN A 24 -1.88 -5.27 7.60
CA GLN A 24 -2.62 -5.21 6.32
C GLN A 24 -4.13 -5.05 6.56
N THR A 25 -4.67 -5.72 7.57
CA THR A 25 -6.09 -5.63 7.95
C THR A 25 -6.51 -4.21 8.30
N GLU A 26 -5.70 -3.47 9.06
CA GLU A 26 -6.01 -2.08 9.39
C GLU A 26 -6.05 -1.18 8.15
N VAL A 27 -5.21 -1.46 7.15
CA VAL A 27 -5.26 -0.75 5.87
C VAL A 27 -6.52 -1.13 5.08
N GLU A 28 -6.90 -2.41 5.06
CA GLU A 28 -8.15 -2.88 4.45
C GLU A 28 -9.38 -2.20 5.08
N GLU A 29 -9.42 -2.09 6.41
CA GLU A 29 -10.46 -1.37 7.16
C GLU A 29 -10.53 0.11 6.74
N VAL A 30 -9.37 0.77 6.60
CA VAL A 30 -9.32 2.16 6.12
C VAL A 30 -9.97 2.30 4.74
N PHE A 31 -9.70 1.38 3.81
CA PHE A 31 -10.33 1.41 2.47
C PHE A 31 -11.83 1.10 2.54
N ALA A 32 -12.25 0.17 3.41
CA ALA A 32 -13.66 -0.15 3.63
C ALA A 32 -14.45 1.03 4.26
N SER A 33 -13.80 1.88 5.05
CA SER A 33 -14.42 3.00 5.78
C SER A 33 -14.69 4.27 4.95
N LYS A 34 -14.55 4.22 3.62
CA LYS A 34 -14.65 5.39 2.70
C LYS A 34 -13.69 6.51 3.11
N PRO A 35 -12.38 6.29 2.97
CA PRO A 35 -11.36 7.25 3.38
C PRO A 35 -11.39 8.50 2.49
N LYS A 36 -10.84 9.60 3.00
CA LYS A 36 -10.60 10.80 2.19
C LYS A 36 -9.42 10.56 1.28
N LEU A 37 -9.67 10.51 -0.03
CA LEU A 37 -8.65 10.28 -1.04
C LEU A 37 -8.16 11.59 -1.65
N LYS A 38 -6.85 11.70 -1.78
CA LYS A 38 -6.20 12.75 -2.56
C LYS A 38 -5.16 12.18 -3.51
N LYS A 39 -4.99 12.84 -4.66
CA LYS A 39 -3.94 12.54 -5.63
C LYS A 39 -2.86 13.60 -5.59
N MET A 40 -1.60 13.18 -5.55
CA MET A 40 -0.46 14.10 -5.55
C MET A 40 -0.09 14.51 -6.98
N HIS A 41 0.14 15.81 -7.19
CA HIS A 41 0.63 16.35 -8.45
C HIS A 41 2.16 16.19 -8.62
N ARG A 42 2.88 16.14 -7.49
CA ARG A 42 4.33 15.87 -7.38
C ARG A 42 4.57 14.65 -6.49
N GLY A 43 5.83 14.23 -6.32
CA GLY A 43 6.16 13.05 -5.53
C GLY A 43 5.74 11.76 -6.20
N ARG A 44 5.88 11.69 -7.53
CA ARG A 44 5.58 10.47 -8.30
C ARG A 44 6.44 9.32 -7.80
N PHE A 45 5.97 8.09 -7.94
CA PHE A 45 6.80 6.91 -7.68
C PHE A 45 6.97 6.15 -8.98
N ARG A 46 8.21 6.02 -9.45
CA ARG A 46 8.54 5.40 -10.75
C ARG A 46 7.69 5.95 -11.91
N GLY A 47 7.44 7.26 -11.90
CA GLY A 47 6.65 7.97 -12.92
C GLY A 47 5.13 7.93 -12.72
N GLU A 48 4.62 7.14 -11.78
CA GLU A 48 3.19 7.02 -11.49
C GLU A 48 2.73 7.99 -10.40
N HIS A 49 1.46 8.40 -10.47
CA HIS A 49 0.88 9.25 -9.44
C HIS A 49 0.70 8.48 -8.13
N VAL A 50 1.13 9.11 -7.04
CA VAL A 50 0.87 8.64 -5.69
C VAL A 50 -0.44 9.24 -5.19
N TYR A 51 -1.24 8.41 -4.57
CA TYR A 51 -2.48 8.76 -3.89
C TYR A 51 -2.30 8.58 -2.40
N ARG A 52 -3.03 9.38 -1.64
CA ARG A 52 -3.09 9.32 -0.19
C ARG A 52 -4.54 9.05 0.23
N ALA A 53 -4.74 8.01 1.02
CA ALA A 53 -5.98 7.76 1.74
C ALA A 53 -5.77 8.14 3.21
N LEU A 54 -6.68 8.95 3.73
CA LEU A 54 -6.78 9.23 5.16
C LEU A 54 -8.08 8.61 5.68
N GLY A 55 -8.00 7.69 6.63
CA GLY A 55 -9.17 7.06 7.21
C GLY A 55 -8.94 6.55 8.62
N GLN A 56 -9.97 5.91 9.17
CA GLN A 56 -9.97 5.39 10.52
C GLN A 56 -10.17 3.87 10.48
N THR A 57 -9.42 3.14 11.29
CA THR A 57 -9.58 1.70 11.51
C THR A 57 -10.80 1.43 12.39
N GLU A 58 -11.26 0.18 12.47
CA GLU A 58 -12.35 -0.21 13.36
C GLU A 58 -11.98 0.01 14.84
N ALA A 59 -10.71 -0.21 15.18
CA ALA A 59 -10.15 0.08 16.51
C ALA A 59 -9.99 1.58 16.81
N GLY A 60 -10.31 2.44 15.86
CA GLY A 60 -10.30 3.90 16.02
C GLY A 60 -8.95 4.57 15.75
N ARG A 61 -7.94 3.85 15.26
CA ARG A 61 -6.66 4.43 14.83
C ARG A 61 -6.86 5.21 13.54
N TYR A 62 -6.18 6.34 13.41
CA TYR A 62 -6.22 7.16 12.20
C TYR A 62 -4.97 6.87 11.40
N LEU A 63 -5.11 6.38 10.17
CA LEU A 63 -3.99 6.01 9.31
C LEU A 63 -3.90 6.86 8.05
N THR A 64 -2.66 7.20 7.69
CA THR A 64 -2.29 7.70 6.38
C THR A 64 -1.78 6.53 5.55
N VAL A 65 -2.45 6.23 4.44
CA VAL A 65 -2.05 5.17 3.50
C VAL A 65 -1.66 5.78 2.16
N PHE A 66 -0.47 5.45 1.67
CA PHE A 66 0.02 5.84 0.35
C PHE A 66 -0.12 4.69 -0.63
N PHE A 67 -0.66 4.95 -1.82
CA PHE A 67 -0.84 3.92 -2.83
C PHE A 67 -0.74 4.47 -4.25
N ILE A 68 -0.55 3.57 -5.21
CA ILE A 68 -0.65 3.87 -6.64
C ILE A 68 -1.92 3.22 -7.17
N TYR A 69 -2.76 4.01 -7.84
CA TYR A 69 -3.91 3.48 -8.56
C TYR A 69 -3.49 2.92 -9.93
N LYS A 70 -3.73 1.63 -10.14
CA LYS A 70 -3.46 0.91 -11.40
C LYS A 70 -4.70 0.86 -12.28
N ARG A 71 -4.47 0.63 -13.58
CA ARG A 71 -5.53 0.72 -14.62
C ARG A 71 -6.70 -0.25 -14.40
N ALA A 72 -6.49 -1.37 -13.73
CA ALA A 72 -7.53 -2.39 -13.49
C ALA A 72 -8.30 -2.19 -12.16
N GLY A 73 -8.19 -1.02 -11.52
CA GLY A 73 -8.84 -0.77 -10.23
C GLY A 73 -8.07 -1.33 -9.04
N GLU A 74 -6.77 -1.57 -9.20
CA GLU A 74 -5.92 -2.09 -8.14
C GLU A 74 -5.21 -0.92 -7.43
N ALA A 75 -5.17 -0.95 -6.10
CA ALA A 75 -4.36 -0.06 -5.29
C ALA A 75 -3.09 -0.78 -4.85
N LEU A 76 -1.95 -0.41 -5.43
CA LEU A 76 -0.63 -0.86 -4.98
C LEU A 76 -0.21 -0.05 -3.77
N ILE A 77 -0.22 -0.66 -2.59
CA ILE A 77 0.17 0.00 -1.35
C ILE A 77 1.68 0.24 -1.34
N LEU A 78 2.07 1.49 -1.03
CA LEU A 78 3.47 1.90 -0.91
C LEU A 78 3.92 2.04 0.54
N SER A 79 3.02 2.47 1.43
CA SER A 79 3.28 2.63 2.86
C SER A 79 1.98 2.91 3.61
N ALA A 80 1.95 2.60 4.89
CA ALA A 80 0.91 3.01 5.83
C ALA A 80 1.53 3.38 7.18
N ARG A 81 1.02 4.42 7.84
CA ARG A 81 1.45 4.83 9.18
C ARG A 81 0.33 5.54 9.93
N ASP A 82 0.46 5.65 11.24
CA ASP A 82 -0.41 6.52 12.03
C ASP A 82 -0.36 7.96 11.52
N MET A 83 -1.52 8.62 11.52
CA MET A 83 -1.63 10.05 11.28
C MET A 83 -0.98 10.82 12.42
N ASP A 84 -0.17 11.82 12.05
CA ASP A 84 0.33 12.80 13.00
C ASP A 84 -0.76 13.82 13.42
N GLU A 85 -0.44 14.70 14.36
CA GLU A 85 -1.40 15.71 14.84
C GLU A 85 -1.90 16.66 13.76
N LYS A 86 -1.08 16.99 12.75
CA LYS A 86 -1.48 17.89 11.67
C LYS A 86 -2.44 17.18 10.72
N GLU A 87 -2.17 15.92 10.40
CA GLU A 87 -3.00 15.06 9.56
C GLU A 87 -4.37 14.80 10.22
N ARG A 88 -4.40 14.54 11.54
CA ARG A 88 -5.66 14.39 12.28
C ARG A 88 -6.53 15.65 12.24
N LYS A 89 -5.92 16.85 12.22
CA LYS A 89 -6.64 18.14 12.14
C LYS A 89 -7.18 18.45 10.73
N ILE A 90 -6.82 17.68 9.71
CA ILE A 90 -7.38 17.80 8.35
C ILE A 90 -8.78 17.17 8.28
N MET A 91 -9.09 16.24 9.18
CA MET A 91 -10.45 15.77 9.40
C MET A 91 -11.26 16.87 10.12
N PRO A 92 -12.48 17.17 9.65
CA PRO A 92 -12.81 18.30 8.77
C PRO A 92 -12.51 19.72 9.34
N GLY A 93 -12.12 20.65 8.46
CA GLY A 93 -12.50 22.07 8.58
C GLY A 93 -11.42 23.13 8.86
N SER A 94 -10.12 22.82 8.86
CA SER A 94 -9.10 23.82 9.21
C SER A 94 -8.29 24.30 8.00
N LYS A 95 -8.45 25.57 7.61
CA LYS A 95 -7.46 26.30 6.81
C LYS A 95 -6.20 26.46 7.66
N ARG A 96 -5.04 26.03 7.16
CA ARG A 96 -3.78 26.12 7.92
C ARG A 96 -2.65 26.75 7.14
N GLN A 97 -1.84 27.45 7.92
CA GLN A 97 -0.72 28.29 7.51
C GLN A 97 0.48 27.41 7.20
N ILE A 98 1.06 27.57 6.01
CA ILE A 98 2.22 26.81 5.53
C ILE A 98 3.42 27.15 6.42
N SER A 99 3.86 26.20 7.24
CA SER A 99 5.18 26.27 7.90
C SER A 99 6.28 25.94 6.88
N GLN A 100 7.52 26.33 7.19
CA GLN A 100 8.69 25.95 6.42
C GLN A 100 8.70 24.42 6.23
N ARG A 101 8.69 23.96 4.97
CA ARG A 101 8.63 22.54 4.58
C ARG A 101 9.76 22.23 3.61
N ASP A 102 10.26 21.01 3.64
CA ASP A 102 11.20 20.55 2.63
C ASP A 102 10.51 20.40 1.27
N SER A 103 11.27 20.57 0.20
CA SER A 103 10.75 20.46 -1.16
C SER A 103 10.39 19.00 -1.45
N LEU A 104 9.12 18.75 -1.82
CA LEU A 104 8.69 17.43 -2.29
C LEU A 104 9.35 17.14 -3.65
N PRO A 105 10.10 16.03 -3.80
CA PRO A 105 10.70 15.65 -5.07
C PRO A 105 9.65 15.48 -6.18
N GLU A 106 10.02 15.68 -7.44
CA GLU A 106 9.12 15.38 -8.57
C GLU A 106 8.84 13.88 -8.68
N ASN A 107 9.85 13.05 -8.42
CA ASN A 107 9.75 11.60 -8.47
C ASN A 107 10.70 10.93 -7.47
N PHE A 108 10.22 9.91 -6.76
CA PHE A 108 10.98 8.98 -5.94
C PHE A 108 11.49 7.80 -6.79
N GLY A 109 12.78 7.49 -6.65
CA GLY A 109 13.44 6.40 -7.37
C GLY A 109 13.27 5.03 -6.74
N SER A 110 13.09 4.96 -5.42
CA SER A 110 12.96 3.72 -4.66
C SER A 110 11.98 3.82 -3.49
N LEU A 111 11.56 2.67 -2.95
CA LEU A 111 10.67 2.64 -1.78
C LEU A 111 11.36 3.21 -0.56
N GLU A 112 12.65 2.98 -0.40
CA GLU A 112 13.46 3.48 0.72
C GLU A 112 13.51 5.00 0.72
N GLU A 113 13.69 5.63 -0.45
CA GLU A 113 13.64 7.09 -0.59
C GLU A 113 12.24 7.62 -0.25
N PHE A 114 11.20 6.96 -0.75
CA PHE A 114 9.81 7.32 -0.48
C PHE A 114 9.49 7.23 1.02
N TRP A 115 9.91 6.16 1.69
CA TRP A 115 9.72 5.93 3.12
C TRP A 115 10.51 6.93 3.94
N ALA A 116 11.79 7.15 3.65
CA ALA A 116 12.63 8.10 4.37
C ALA A 116 12.00 9.50 4.42
N PHE A 117 11.39 9.93 3.32
CA PHE A 117 10.66 11.19 3.24
C PHE A 117 9.36 11.14 4.07
N TRP A 118 8.42 10.26 3.74
CA TRP A 118 7.08 10.29 4.33
C TRP A 118 6.99 9.79 5.77
N ASP A 119 8.01 9.11 6.28
CA ASP A 119 8.10 8.71 7.69
C ASP A 119 8.45 9.89 8.61
N THR A 120 9.01 10.97 8.05
CA THR A 120 9.39 12.18 8.80
C THR A 120 8.54 13.39 8.43
N HIS A 121 7.88 13.38 7.27
CA HIS A 121 7.10 14.48 6.75
C HIS A 121 5.59 14.25 6.92
N SER A 122 4.92 15.28 7.44
CA SER A 122 3.46 15.31 7.50
C SER A 122 2.88 15.57 6.13
N THR A 123 1.95 14.73 5.66
CA THR A 123 1.23 15.00 4.40
C THR A 123 0.37 16.26 4.48
N ALA A 124 0.03 16.69 5.69
CA ALA A 124 -0.72 17.92 5.93
C ALA A 124 0.00 19.18 5.44
N ASP A 125 1.33 19.15 5.44
CA ASP A 125 2.16 20.27 4.98
C ASP A 125 2.20 20.37 3.44
N TYR A 126 1.60 19.41 2.72
CA TYR A 126 1.64 19.31 1.24
C TYR A 126 0.26 19.34 0.57
N GLU A 127 -0.79 19.77 1.29
CA GLU A 127 -2.18 19.80 0.80
C GLU A 127 -2.39 20.60 -0.50
N ASP A 128 -1.67 21.69 -0.69
CA ASP A 128 -1.70 22.53 -1.90
C ASP A 128 -1.13 21.83 -3.15
N LEU A 129 -0.41 20.72 -2.98
CA LEU A 129 0.15 19.92 -4.06
C LEU A 129 -0.73 18.68 -4.36
N MET A 130 -1.95 18.64 -3.82
CA MET A 130 -2.86 17.51 -3.97
C MET A 130 -4.26 17.94 -4.39
N GLU A 131 -4.92 17.10 -5.18
CA GLU A 131 -6.33 17.24 -5.56
C GLU A 131 -7.20 16.21 -4.83
N ASP A 132 -8.38 16.61 -4.38
CA ASP A 132 -9.39 15.68 -3.87
C ASP A 132 -9.88 14.77 -5.01
N VAL A 133 -10.03 13.47 -4.75
CA VAL A 133 -10.48 12.50 -5.75
C VAL A 133 -11.56 11.61 -5.16
N ASP A 134 -12.69 11.50 -5.86
CA ASP A 134 -13.73 10.54 -5.49
C ASP A 134 -13.54 9.22 -6.26
N MET A 135 -13.30 8.14 -5.52
CA MET A 135 -13.27 6.78 -6.05
C MET A 135 -14.30 5.92 -5.34
N ARG A 136 -15.00 5.07 -6.09
CA ARG A 136 -15.78 3.99 -5.50
C ARG A 136 -14.82 2.95 -4.96
N ILE A 137 -15.03 2.47 -3.74
CA ILE A 137 -14.20 1.42 -3.15
C ILE A 137 -15.11 0.24 -2.84
N ASP A 138 -14.76 -0.93 -3.36
CA ASP A 138 -15.46 -2.21 -3.19
C ASP A 138 -14.40 -3.31 -3.23
N ILE A 139 -13.63 -3.46 -2.13
CA ILE A 139 -12.50 -4.39 -2.07
C ILE A 139 -13.00 -5.83 -2.13
N ARG A 140 -12.60 -6.54 -3.18
CA ARG A 140 -12.95 -7.94 -3.47
C ARG A 140 -11.78 -8.90 -3.26
N SER A 141 -10.54 -8.40 -3.37
CA SER A 141 -9.35 -9.20 -3.10
C SER A 141 -8.18 -8.36 -2.57
N SER A 142 -7.29 -9.03 -1.84
CA SER A 142 -6.04 -8.47 -1.29
C SER A 142 -4.94 -9.49 -1.55
N LYS A 143 -3.87 -9.08 -2.24
CA LYS A 143 -2.83 -9.99 -2.76
C LYS A 143 -1.44 -9.50 -2.36
N VAL A 144 -0.62 -10.42 -1.84
CA VAL A 144 0.80 -10.18 -1.55
C VAL A 144 1.67 -10.75 -2.67
N TYR A 145 2.58 -9.93 -3.19
CA TYR A 145 3.55 -10.29 -4.21
C TYR A 145 4.95 -10.34 -3.60
N CYS A 146 5.61 -11.48 -3.76
CA CYS A 146 6.99 -11.69 -3.38
C CYS A 146 7.88 -11.91 -4.61
N ALA A 147 9.16 -11.57 -4.48
CA ALA A 147 10.13 -11.82 -5.54
C ALA A 147 10.48 -13.32 -5.60
N VAL A 148 10.34 -13.92 -6.78
CA VAL A 148 10.76 -15.30 -7.06
C VAL A 148 11.91 -15.28 -8.04
N ALA A 149 12.96 -16.06 -7.76
CA ALA A 149 14.13 -16.18 -8.64
C ALA A 149 13.71 -16.64 -10.05
N LYS A 150 14.31 -16.05 -11.09
CA LYS A 150 13.88 -16.22 -12.49
C LYS A 150 13.96 -17.67 -12.97
N ASP A 151 15.04 -18.35 -12.61
CA ASP A 151 15.31 -19.75 -12.91
C ASP A 151 14.34 -20.68 -12.17
N LEU A 152 14.05 -20.40 -10.89
CA LEU A 152 13.04 -21.13 -10.13
C LEU A 152 11.65 -20.97 -10.74
N LEU A 153 11.25 -19.76 -11.11
CA LEU A 153 9.97 -19.50 -11.76
C LEU A 153 9.83 -20.25 -13.10
N ALA A 154 10.91 -20.40 -13.86
CA ALA A 154 10.91 -21.18 -15.10
C ALA A 154 10.65 -22.67 -14.84
N GLN A 155 11.24 -23.22 -13.77
CA GLN A 155 11.00 -24.61 -13.34
C GLN A 155 9.54 -24.79 -12.87
N LEU A 156 9.04 -23.88 -12.03
CA LEU A 156 7.65 -23.87 -11.55
C LEU A 156 6.64 -23.80 -12.71
N ARG A 157 6.91 -23.00 -13.74
CA ARG A 157 6.08 -22.94 -14.95
C ARG A 157 6.01 -24.26 -15.70
N THR A 158 7.13 -24.96 -15.80
CA THR A 158 7.20 -26.27 -16.47
C THR A 158 6.36 -27.29 -15.72
N GLN A 159 6.51 -27.34 -14.39
CA GLN A 159 5.75 -28.24 -13.53
C GLN A 159 4.25 -27.93 -13.55
N ALA A 160 3.86 -26.65 -13.48
CA ALA A 160 2.46 -26.24 -13.50
C ALA A 160 1.76 -26.67 -14.79
N ARG A 161 2.45 -26.52 -15.94
CA ARG A 161 1.96 -26.98 -17.25
C ARG A 161 1.78 -28.49 -17.32
N GLN A 162 2.73 -29.27 -16.78
CA GLN A 162 2.63 -30.73 -16.74
C GLN A 162 1.43 -31.20 -15.90
N GLN A 163 1.09 -30.43 -14.85
CA GLN A 163 -0.05 -30.71 -13.96
C GLN A 163 -1.37 -30.08 -14.41
N GLY A 164 -1.38 -29.32 -15.52
CA GLY A 164 -2.59 -28.69 -16.05
C GLY A 164 -3.14 -27.53 -15.19
N VAL A 165 -2.32 -26.93 -14.34
CA VAL A 165 -2.71 -25.82 -13.44
C VAL A 165 -1.92 -24.55 -13.74
N SER A 166 -2.38 -23.41 -13.21
CA SER A 166 -1.63 -22.16 -13.31
C SER A 166 -0.37 -22.21 -12.43
N THR A 167 0.66 -21.43 -12.78
CA THR A 167 1.87 -21.31 -11.95
C THR A 167 1.55 -20.77 -10.55
N GLU A 168 0.63 -19.83 -10.45
CA GLU A 168 0.15 -19.29 -9.17
C GLU A 168 -0.52 -20.36 -8.32
N THR A 169 -1.40 -21.17 -8.93
CA THR A 169 -2.05 -22.30 -8.24
C THR A 169 -1.03 -23.28 -7.70
N LEU A 170 -0.04 -23.67 -8.52
CA LEU A 170 1.01 -24.60 -8.09
C LEU A 170 1.82 -24.03 -6.93
N ILE A 171 2.26 -22.78 -7.02
CA ILE A 171 3.03 -22.10 -5.96
C ILE A 171 2.24 -22.12 -4.64
N ASN A 172 0.97 -21.71 -4.68
CA ASN A 172 0.13 -21.66 -3.48
C ASN A 172 -0.10 -23.05 -2.86
N LEU A 173 -0.29 -24.10 -3.68
CA LEU A 173 -0.42 -25.46 -3.18
C LEU A 173 0.85 -25.96 -2.51
N TRP A 174 2.01 -25.78 -3.14
CA TRP A 174 3.29 -26.21 -2.59
C TRP A 174 3.68 -25.44 -1.33
N LEU A 175 3.45 -24.12 -1.30
CA LEU A 175 3.69 -23.34 -0.08
C LEU A 175 2.79 -23.80 1.06
N ARG A 176 1.51 -24.08 0.80
CA ARG A 176 0.60 -24.61 1.83
C ARG A 176 1.07 -25.94 2.40
N GLU A 177 1.50 -26.85 1.53
CA GLU A 177 2.06 -28.15 1.94
C GLU A 177 3.31 -27.96 2.81
N LYS A 178 4.25 -27.12 2.37
CA LYS A 178 5.51 -26.88 3.10
C LYS A 178 5.32 -26.15 4.42
N VAL A 179 4.36 -25.22 4.51
CA VAL A 179 4.00 -24.57 5.77
C VAL A 179 3.38 -25.59 6.74
N ALA A 180 2.49 -26.47 6.26
CA ALA A 180 1.89 -27.50 7.09
C ALA A 180 2.94 -28.46 7.67
N GLU A 181 3.89 -28.93 6.84
CA GLU A 181 5.03 -29.74 7.28
C GLU A 181 5.87 -29.04 8.35
N ALA A 182 6.18 -27.75 8.18
CA ALA A 182 6.99 -26.98 9.12
C ALA A 182 6.28 -26.79 10.48
N THR A 183 4.95 -26.59 10.46
CA THR A 183 4.16 -26.42 11.69
C THR A 183 3.92 -27.71 12.47
N GLN A 184 3.99 -28.88 11.83
CA GLN A 184 3.85 -30.19 12.50
C GLN A 184 5.14 -30.68 13.17
N ASN A 185 6.29 -30.15 12.73
CA ASN A 185 7.61 -30.52 13.24
C ASN A 185 8.13 -29.59 14.35
N ASN A 186 7.32 -28.61 14.77
CA ASN A 186 7.56 -27.70 15.90
C ASN A 186 6.54 -27.96 17.01
#